data_AF-A0A1Q8QM51-F1
#
_entry.id   AF-A0A1Q8QM51-F1
#
_cell.length_a   1.000
_cell.length_b   1.000
_cell.length_c   1.000
_cell.angle_alpha   90.00
_cell.angle_beta   90.00
_cell.angle_gamma   90.00
#
_symmetry.space_group_name_H-M   'P 1'
#
loop_
_entity.id
_entity.type
_entity.pdbx_description
1 polymer ?
#
loop_
_entity_poly.entity_id
_entity_poly.type
_entity_poly.pdbx_seq_one_letter_code
_entity_poly.pdbx_strand_id
1 'polypeptide(L)'
;MSVMKETKKAEIQMHLTEFEMPPMQDVVIVGRNAPIGPEALKRMVDVLSPDQYKIIKVDHPVIEAIVIRNALMNMIPEEKLSEFILEEGGKIVDASSIIKAHVNITVHVSKSIDL
;
A
#
# COMPACT_ATOMS: atom_id res chain seq x y z
N MET A 1 42.11 -48.30 -21.51
CA MET A 1 40.69 -47.97 -21.73
C MET A 1 40.09 -47.55 -20.40
N SER A 2 39.63 -46.31 -20.27
CA SER A 2 38.84 -45.88 -19.11
C SER A 2 37.45 -45.49 -19.59
N VAL A 3 36.43 -46.15 -19.07
CA VAL A 3 35.02 -45.95 -19.44
C VAL A 3 34.49 -44.77 -18.64
N MET A 4 34.19 -43.65 -19.31
CA MET A 4 33.51 -42.51 -18.69
C MET A 4 32.03 -42.84 -18.48
N LYS A 5 31.61 -42.80 -17.20
CA LYS A 5 30.22 -43.02 -16.78
C LYS A 5 29.44 -41.72 -16.99
N GLU A 6 28.41 -41.73 -17.83
CA GLU A 6 27.56 -40.55 -18.04
C GLU A 6 26.89 -40.11 -16.74
N THR A 7 27.13 -38.86 -16.35
CA THR A 7 26.51 -38.23 -15.20
C THR A 7 25.41 -37.30 -15.71
N LYS A 8 24.14 -37.65 -15.46
CA LYS A 8 23.00 -36.78 -15.77
C LYS A 8 23.01 -35.60 -14.80
N LYS A 9 23.15 -34.39 -15.34
CA LYS A 9 23.06 -33.14 -14.59
C LYS A 9 21.63 -32.59 -14.68
N ALA A 10 21.00 -32.36 -13.54
CA ALA A 10 19.81 -31.53 -13.43
C ALA A 10 20.25 -30.15 -12.91
N GLU A 11 19.87 -29.11 -13.63
CA GLU A 11 20.09 -27.73 -13.22
C GLU A 11 18.75 -27.16 -12.75
N ILE A 12 18.72 -26.67 -11.52
CA ILE A 12 17.55 -26.01 -10.94
C ILE A 12 18.00 -24.59 -10.63
N GLN A 13 17.41 -23.63 -11.34
CA GLN A 13 17.60 -22.21 -11.09
C GLN A 13 16.36 -21.67 -10.39
N MET A 14 16.58 -21.03 -9.24
CA MET A 14 15.52 -20.43 -8.44
C MET A 14 15.82 -18.93 -8.32
N HIS A 15 14.85 -18.12 -8.72
CA HIS A 15 14.87 -16.68 -8.51
C HIS A 15 13.91 -16.36 -7.36
N LEU A 16 14.48 -15.88 -6.27
CA LEU A 16 13.74 -15.45 -5.08
C LEU A 16 13.72 -13.92 -5.06
N THR A 17 12.53 -13.35 -4.98
CA THR A 17 12.32 -11.92 -4.72
C THR A 17 11.75 -11.77 -3.32
N GLU A 18 12.08 -10.67 -2.65
CA GLU A 18 11.56 -10.39 -1.32
C GLU A 18 10.03 -10.21 -1.37
N PHE A 19 9.34 -10.84 -0.43
CA PHE A 19 7.90 -10.67 -0.26
C PHE A 19 7.67 -9.42 0.58
N GLU A 20 7.16 -8.33 -0.04
CA GLU A 20 6.90 -7.07 0.66
C GLU A 20 5.63 -7.19 1.52
N MET A 21 5.81 -7.39 2.83
CA MET A 21 4.73 -7.30 3.82
C MET A 21 4.62 -5.90 4.41
N PRO A 22 3.40 -5.36 4.56
CA PRO A 22 2.12 -5.81 3.97
C PRO A 22 1.91 -5.27 2.54
N PRO A 23 1.03 -5.88 1.71
CA PRO A 23 0.90 -5.58 0.27
C PRO A 23 0.38 -4.17 -0.06
N MET A 24 -0.12 -3.44 0.94
CA MET A 24 -0.71 -2.11 0.83
C MET A 24 0.31 -1.08 1.32
N GLN A 25 1.38 -0.87 0.55
CA GLN A 25 2.54 -0.04 0.92
C GLN A 25 2.14 1.27 1.63
N ASP A 26 1.17 2.01 1.08
CA ASP A 26 0.83 3.36 1.55
C ASP A 26 -0.67 3.56 1.80
N VAL A 27 -1.48 3.56 0.73
CA VAL A 27 -2.90 3.91 0.77
C VAL A 27 -3.71 2.94 -0.09
N VAL A 28 -4.91 2.58 0.37
CA VAL A 28 -5.93 1.92 -0.46
C VAL A 28 -7.24 2.68 -0.39
N ILE A 29 -7.79 2.98 -1.57
CA ILE A 29 -9.08 3.63 -1.75
C ILE A 29 -10.12 2.55 -2.08
N VAL A 30 -11.22 2.54 -1.32
CA VAL A 30 -12.28 1.54 -1.44
C VAL A 30 -13.55 2.22 -1.94
N GLY A 31 -13.99 1.84 -3.13
CA GLY A 31 -15.28 2.27 -3.69
C GLY A 31 -16.47 1.64 -2.93
N ARG A 32 -17.62 2.30 -2.94
CA ARG A 32 -18.85 1.87 -2.22
C ARG A 32 -19.41 0.50 -2.63
N ASN A 33 -19.12 0.07 -3.83
CA ASN A 33 -19.55 -1.21 -4.41
C ASN A 33 -18.35 -2.13 -4.67
N ALA A 34 -17.22 -1.88 -4.00
CA ALA A 34 -16.03 -2.70 -4.13
C ALA A 34 -16.30 -4.17 -3.75
N PRO A 35 -15.60 -5.13 -4.38
CA PRO A 35 -15.79 -6.57 -4.09
C PRO A 35 -15.43 -6.94 -2.64
N ILE A 36 -14.63 -6.11 -1.97
CA ILE A 36 -14.26 -6.25 -0.56
C ILE A 36 -14.44 -4.88 0.09
N GLY A 37 -15.32 -4.81 1.09
CA GLY A 37 -15.54 -3.59 1.87
C GLY A 37 -14.38 -3.25 2.83
N PRO A 38 -14.37 -2.03 3.37
CA PRO A 38 -13.23 -1.51 4.14
C PRO A 38 -12.90 -2.31 5.40
N GLU A 39 -13.92 -2.82 6.10
CA GLU A 39 -13.70 -3.62 7.31
C GLU A 39 -13.02 -4.97 7.02
N ALA A 40 -13.39 -5.62 5.90
CA ALA A 40 -12.77 -6.87 5.49
C ALA A 40 -11.34 -6.64 5.01
N LEU A 41 -11.10 -5.55 4.28
CA LEU A 41 -9.77 -5.13 3.86
C LEU A 41 -8.86 -4.88 5.07
N LYS A 42 -9.34 -4.13 6.07
CA LYS A 42 -8.57 -3.88 7.31
C LYS A 42 -8.25 -5.15 8.06
N ARG A 43 -9.20 -6.07 8.24
CA ARG A 43 -8.92 -7.36 8.89
C ARG A 43 -7.80 -8.13 8.18
N MET A 44 -7.82 -8.15 6.85
CA MET A 44 -6.77 -8.81 6.07
C MET A 44 -5.41 -8.17 6.32
N VAL A 45 -5.34 -6.83 6.39
CA VAL A 45 -4.09 -6.10 6.65
C VAL A 45 -3.64 -6.23 8.10
N ASP A 46 -4.55 -6.15 9.07
CA ASP A 46 -4.27 -6.28 10.49
C ASP A 46 -3.66 -7.67 10.81
N VAL A 47 -4.05 -8.72 10.08
CA VAL A 47 -3.44 -10.06 10.20
C VAL A 47 -1.96 -10.04 9.78
N LEU A 48 -1.61 -9.25 8.76
CA LEU A 48 -0.25 -9.18 8.22
C LEU A 48 0.61 -8.13 8.93
N SER A 49 0.00 -7.07 9.44
CA SER A 49 0.66 -5.90 10.02
C SER A 49 -0.29 -5.22 11.02
N PRO A 50 -0.38 -5.78 12.24
CA PRO A 50 -1.30 -5.30 13.26
C PRO A 50 -1.10 -3.82 13.57
N ASP A 51 -2.21 -3.07 13.66
CA ASP A 51 -2.24 -1.67 14.06
C ASP A 51 -1.36 -0.73 13.20
N GLN A 52 -1.02 -1.13 11.97
CA GLN A 52 -0.23 -0.30 11.05
C GLN A 52 -1.09 0.59 10.15
N TYR A 53 -2.41 0.37 10.12
CA TYR A 53 -3.32 1.05 9.21
C TYR A 53 -4.53 1.61 9.94
N LYS A 54 -5.03 2.72 9.40
CA LYS A 54 -6.29 3.34 9.82
C LYS A 54 -7.28 3.31 8.67
N ILE A 55 -8.51 2.91 8.97
CA ILE A 55 -9.64 3.14 8.08
C ILE A 55 -10.21 4.52 8.40
N ILE A 56 -10.38 5.32 7.36
CA ILE A 56 -11.13 6.58 7.41
C ILE A 56 -12.35 6.40 6.51
N LYS A 57 -13.53 6.34 7.13
CA LYS A 57 -14.81 6.36 6.39
C LYS A 57 -15.09 7.77 5.93
N VAL A 58 -15.58 7.93 4.71
CA VAL A 58 -15.72 9.23 4.07
C VAL A 58 -17.14 9.42 3.55
N ASP A 59 -17.58 10.67 3.53
CA ASP A 59 -18.82 11.04 2.84
C ASP A 59 -18.50 11.48 1.41
N HIS A 60 -18.31 10.50 0.52
CA HIS A 60 -18.02 10.73 -0.90
C HIS A 60 -19.01 9.96 -1.78
N PRO A 61 -19.51 10.48 -2.91
CA PRO A 61 -20.52 9.80 -3.72
C PRO A 61 -20.08 8.42 -4.23
N VAL A 62 -18.77 8.21 -4.41
CA VAL A 62 -18.21 6.99 -5.04
C VAL A 62 -17.34 6.17 -4.09
N ILE A 63 -16.72 6.82 -3.11
CA ILE A 63 -15.72 6.21 -2.22
C ILE A 63 -16.40 5.96 -0.87
N GLU A 64 -16.20 4.77 -0.31
CA GLU A 64 -16.71 4.40 1.02
C GLU A 64 -15.70 4.75 2.11
N ALA A 65 -14.43 4.44 1.85
CA ALA A 65 -13.35 4.64 2.79
C ALA A 65 -12.00 4.70 2.10
N ILE A 66 -11.05 5.27 2.82
CA ILE A 66 -9.62 5.20 2.53
C ILE A 66 -8.93 4.48 3.69
N VAL A 67 -8.03 3.56 3.38
CA VAL A 67 -7.17 2.86 4.32
C VAL A 67 -5.78 3.42 4.17
N ILE A 68 -5.25 4.02 5.23
CA ILE A 68 -3.98 4.76 5.21
C ILE A 68 -3.02 4.12 6.20
N ARG A 69 -1.76 3.94 5.77
CA ARG A 69 -0.67 3.53 6.68
C ARG A 69 -0.40 4.61 7.71
N ASN A 70 -0.36 4.24 8.98
CA ASN A 70 -0.18 5.16 10.11
C ASN A 70 1.08 6.02 10.00
N ALA A 71 2.14 5.50 9.40
CA ALA A 71 3.40 6.22 9.17
C ALA A 71 3.21 7.53 8.36
N LEU A 72 2.29 7.58 7.40
CA LEU A 72 2.03 8.79 6.62
C LEU A 72 1.37 9.87 7.46
N MET A 73 0.48 9.48 8.37
CA MET A 73 -0.24 10.39 9.27
C MET A 73 0.66 10.94 10.39
N ASN A 74 1.80 10.30 10.66
CA ASN A 74 2.82 10.84 11.55
C ASN A 74 3.58 12.03 10.92
N MET A 75 3.58 12.13 9.59
CA MET A 75 4.27 13.19 8.85
C MET A 75 3.33 14.33 8.44
N ILE A 76 2.10 13.98 8.06
CA ILE A 76 1.09 14.91 7.55
C ILE A 76 -0.20 14.71 8.37
N PRO A 77 -0.88 15.79 8.80
CA PRO A 77 -2.16 15.67 9.49
C PRO A 77 -3.16 14.83 8.69
N GLU A 78 -3.86 13.94 9.38
CA GLU A 78 -4.83 13.01 8.78
C GLU A 78 -5.84 13.69 7.87
N GLU A 79 -6.45 14.79 8.35
CA GLU A 79 -7.44 15.57 7.60
C GLU A 79 -6.87 16.02 6.25
N LYS A 80 -5.69 16.65 6.24
CA LYS A 80 -5.03 17.13 5.02
C LYS A 80 -4.68 16.00 4.06
N LEU A 81 -4.18 14.88 4.59
CA LEU A 81 -3.83 13.73 3.78
C LEU A 81 -5.09 13.08 3.18
N SER A 82 -6.15 12.95 3.97
CA SER A 82 -7.43 12.39 3.53
C SER A 82 -8.10 13.26 2.46
N GLU A 83 -8.12 14.58 2.63
CA GLU A 83 -8.64 15.53 1.65
C GLU A 83 -7.89 15.42 0.32
N PHE A 84 -6.55 15.42 0.36
CA PHE A 84 -5.72 15.25 -0.85
C PHE A 84 -6.01 13.93 -1.57
N ILE A 85 -6.09 12.82 -0.84
CA ILE A 85 -6.38 11.50 -1.42
C ILE A 85 -7.78 11.48 -2.03
N LEU A 86 -8.77 12.09 -1.39
CA LEU A 86 -10.13 12.13 -1.91
C LEU A 86 -10.26 13.01 -3.14
N GLU A 87 -9.59 14.16 -3.15
CA GLU A 87 -9.60 15.08 -4.29
C GLU A 87 -9.03 14.41 -5.55
N GLU A 88 -7.86 13.80 -5.45
CA GLU A 88 -7.19 13.18 -6.60
C GLU A 88 -7.75 11.78 -6.90
N GLY A 89 -8.01 10.99 -5.87
CA GLY A 89 -8.56 9.64 -6.00
C GLY A 89 -9.99 9.66 -6.54
N GLY A 90 -10.83 10.60 -6.09
CA GLY A 90 -12.22 10.74 -6.52
C GLY A 90 -12.38 11.00 -8.02
N LYS A 91 -11.35 11.55 -8.68
CA LYS A 91 -11.34 11.80 -10.14
C LYS A 91 -11.14 10.53 -10.97
N ILE A 92 -10.62 9.46 -10.36
CA ILE A 92 -10.14 8.24 -11.05
C ILE A 92 -10.91 7.00 -10.61
N VAL A 93 -11.39 6.98 -9.36
CA VAL A 93 -12.00 5.80 -8.73
C VAL A 93 -13.45 5.63 -9.18
N ASP A 94 -13.80 4.43 -9.62
CA ASP A 94 -15.18 3.98 -9.79
C ASP A 94 -15.72 3.30 -8.53
N ALA A 95 -17.05 3.25 -8.37
CA ALA A 95 -17.68 2.71 -7.17
C ALA A 95 -17.34 1.25 -6.91
N SER A 96 -17.06 0.45 -7.94
CA SER A 96 -16.71 -0.98 -7.81
C SER A 96 -15.22 -1.26 -7.61
N SER A 97 -14.39 -0.23 -7.53
CA SER A 97 -12.93 -0.37 -7.57
C SER A 97 -12.30 -0.44 -6.18
N ILE A 98 -11.17 -1.17 -6.08
CA ILE A 98 -10.22 -1.11 -4.98
C ILE A 98 -8.90 -0.65 -5.58
N ILE A 99 -8.46 0.55 -5.23
CA ILE A 99 -7.27 1.17 -5.84
C ILE A 99 -6.18 1.30 -4.78
N LYS A 100 -5.03 0.71 -5.06
CA LYS A 100 -3.81 0.97 -4.29
C LYS A 100 -3.17 2.25 -4.83
N ALA A 101 -2.94 3.21 -3.94
CA ALA A 101 -2.19 4.43 -4.22
C ALA A 101 -0.86 4.40 -3.49
N HIS A 102 0.21 4.78 -4.19
CA HIS A 102 1.54 4.96 -3.63
C HIS A 102 1.75 6.44 -3.34
N VAL A 103 2.13 6.78 -2.11
CA VAL A 103 2.26 8.15 -1.62
C VAL A 103 3.68 8.35 -1.11
N ASN A 104 4.47 9.10 -1.88
CA ASN A 104 5.81 9.48 -1.46
C ASN A 104 5.80 10.89 -0.84
N ILE A 105 6.27 11.00 0.40
CA ILE A 105 6.40 12.28 1.11
C ILE A 105 7.88 12.58 1.30
N THR A 106 8.35 13.69 0.73
CA THR A 106 9.73 14.17 0.89
C THR A 106 9.72 15.52 1.60
N VAL A 107 10.46 15.65 2.70
CA VAL A 107 10.56 16.89 3.49
C VAL A 107 11.96 17.48 3.33
N HIS A 108 12.05 18.70 2.80
CA HIS A 108 13.29 19.45 2.69
C HIS A 108 13.40 20.45 3.84
N VAL A 109 14.46 20.35 4.63
CA VAL A 109 14.76 21.29 5.73
C VAL A 109 16.07 22.01 5.41
N SER A 110 16.03 23.33 5.38
CA SER A 110 17.23 24.18 5.34
C SER A 110 17.19 25.16 6.51
N LYS A 111 18.34 25.32 7.17
CA LYS A 111 18.49 26.28 8.26
C LYS A 111 19.82 27.01 8.10
N SER A 112 19.75 28.32 7.92
CA SER A 112 20.91 29.20 8.03
C SER A 112 21.16 29.49 9.51
N ILE A 113 22.42 29.47 9.93
CA ILE A 113 22.86 29.86 11.27
C ILE A 113 23.90 30.96 11.10
N ASP A 114 23.71 32.04 11.86
CA ASP A 114 24.68 33.13 11.97
C ASP A 114 25.89 32.66 12.79
N LEU A 115 27.09 33.17 12.45
CA LEU A 115 28.36 32.89 13.11
C LEU A 115 28.63 33.88 14.24
#